data_AF-A0A818T310-F1
#
_entry.id   AF-A0A818T310-F1
#
_cell.length_a   1.000
_cell.length_b   1.000
_cell.length_c   1.000
_cell.angle_alpha   90.00
_cell.angle_beta   90.00
_cell.angle_gamma   90.00
#
_symmetry.space_group_name_H-M   'P 1'
#
loop_
_entity.id
_entity.type
_entity.pdbx_description
1 polymer ?
#
loop_
_entity_poly.entity_id
_entity_poly.type
_entity_poly.pdbx_seq_one_letter_code
_entity_poly.pdbx_strand_id
1 'polypeptide(L)'
;MLKYLFGRRSSYLNTETIDKVQSLCRSIENEIDRSNLHREIVQLFDRLLKSHSNKSPRSILQEHMNFSINKGLSQTHSQGVFLDYGQINKAGQLVAIYPGTIYRRHIDPLLLPSIRNRFLLARKDALIIDGRDRGLSRSIYLSCHARYPSYDKTWLSQDVFLHKNPLTLGHYINHFPSDGLPNVTYHEFDFNFNDNAYDLYRFVPNVRYTDTDMGDNDKGMPSVVLISLRPIKQGEELFSCYLNIIQGNEKS
;
A
#
# COMPACT_ATOMS: atom_id res chain seq x y z
N MET A 1 -27.00 -7.93 8.54
CA MET A 1 -26.25 -9.17 8.88
C MET A 1 -24.79 -9.13 8.39
N LEU A 2 -24.08 -8.00 8.49
CA LEU A 2 -22.68 -7.85 8.02
C LEU A 2 -21.77 -7.02 8.96
N LYS A 3 -22.28 -6.61 10.15
CA LYS A 3 -21.49 -5.97 11.21
C LYS A 3 -20.51 -6.93 11.93
N TYR A 4 -20.49 -8.21 11.57
CA TYR A 4 -19.76 -9.26 12.28
C TYR A 4 -18.54 -9.85 11.55
N LEU A 5 -18.22 -9.39 10.32
CA LEU A 5 -17.10 -9.96 9.55
C LEU A 5 -15.78 -9.18 9.64
N PHE A 6 -15.77 -8.04 10.33
CA PHE A 6 -14.58 -7.21 10.45
C PHE A 6 -14.27 -6.91 11.91
N GLY A 7 -13.10 -7.36 12.35
CA GLY A 7 -12.73 -7.46 13.76
C GLY A 7 -12.88 -6.15 14.52
N ARG A 8 -13.53 -6.25 15.69
CA ARG A 8 -13.36 -5.33 16.82
C ARG A 8 -11.87 -5.15 17.09
N ARG A 9 -11.24 -4.06 16.63
CA ARG A 9 -9.86 -3.71 17.01
C ARG A 9 -9.63 -2.26 17.41
N SER A 10 -10.65 -1.40 17.34
CA SER A 10 -10.57 -0.03 17.87
C SER A 10 -11.02 0.10 19.34
N SER A 11 -11.13 -1.00 20.09
CA SER A 11 -11.63 -0.98 21.48
C SER A 11 -10.55 -0.69 22.53
N TYR A 12 -9.29 -0.48 22.13
CA TYR A 12 -8.16 -0.28 23.06
C TYR A 12 -7.58 1.14 23.03
N LEU A 13 -7.91 1.93 22.01
CA LEU A 13 -7.42 3.31 21.89
C LEU A 13 -8.44 4.24 22.55
N ASN A 14 -7.96 5.12 23.43
CA ASN A 14 -8.78 6.18 23.97
C ASN A 14 -9.10 7.22 22.88
N THR A 15 -10.17 7.99 23.07
CA THR A 15 -10.63 9.00 22.11
C THR A 15 -9.56 10.05 21.81
N GLU A 16 -8.77 10.44 22.81
CA GLU A 16 -7.70 11.42 22.66
C GLU A 16 -6.61 10.95 21.67
N THR A 17 -6.19 9.68 21.75
CA THR A 17 -5.23 9.09 20.81
C THR A 17 -5.80 9.02 19.40
N ILE A 18 -7.08 8.66 19.28
CA ILE A 18 -7.78 8.63 17.98
C ILE A 18 -7.77 10.03 17.35
N ASP A 19 -8.15 11.06 18.10
CA ASP A 19 -8.21 12.44 17.62
C ASP A 19 -6.83 12.97 17.23
N LYS A 20 -5.80 12.68 18.04
CA LYS A 20 -4.41 13.02 17.74
C LYS A 20 -3.94 12.40 16.42
N VAL A 21 -4.18 11.09 16.23
CA VAL A 21 -3.77 10.38 15.01
C VAL A 21 -4.53 10.92 13.80
N GLN A 22 -5.83 11.12 13.90
CA GLN A 22 -6.63 11.70 12.80
C GLN A 22 -6.17 13.11 12.44
N SER A 23 -5.89 13.96 13.45
CA SER A 23 -5.36 15.31 13.22
C SER A 23 -4.01 15.28 12.51
N LEU A 24 -3.11 14.39 12.92
CA LEU A 24 -1.81 14.22 12.29
C LEU A 24 -1.94 13.76 10.82
N CYS A 25 -2.77 12.73 10.56
CA CYS A 25 -3.03 12.27 9.20
C CYS A 25 -3.59 13.39 8.31
N ARG A 26 -4.56 14.17 8.82
CA ARG A 26 -5.15 15.31 8.06
C ARG A 26 -4.13 16.41 7.78
N SER A 27 -3.26 16.74 8.73
CA SER A 27 -2.20 17.74 8.54
C SER A 27 -1.28 17.32 7.40
N ILE A 28 -0.80 16.08 7.42
CA ILE A 28 0.06 15.55 6.37
C ILE A 28 -0.69 15.46 5.03
N GLU A 29 -1.93 14.97 5.01
CA GLU A 29 -2.76 14.91 3.79
C GLU A 29 -2.87 16.27 3.07
N ASN A 30 -2.96 17.36 3.82
CA ASN A 30 -3.02 18.72 3.27
C ASN A 30 -1.67 19.25 2.76
N GLU A 31 -0.56 18.71 3.26
CA GLU A 31 0.80 19.13 2.88
C GLU A 31 1.38 18.32 1.71
N ILE A 32 0.78 17.18 1.35
CA ILE A 32 1.26 16.34 0.25
C ILE A 32 1.00 17.03 -1.09
N ASP A 33 2.09 17.39 -1.76
CA ASP A 33 2.06 17.70 -3.19
C ASP A 33 1.97 16.39 -3.99
N ARG A 34 0.76 16.09 -4.48
CA ARG A 34 0.47 14.90 -5.31
C ARG A 34 1.31 14.84 -6.59
N SER A 35 1.61 16.00 -7.19
CA SER A 35 2.43 16.07 -8.40
C SER A 35 3.89 15.72 -8.10
N ASN A 36 4.40 16.17 -6.94
CA ASN A 36 5.73 15.78 -6.49
C ASN A 36 5.81 14.28 -6.17
N LEU A 37 4.83 13.73 -5.45
CA LEU A 37 4.76 12.30 -5.15
C LEU A 37 4.71 11.45 -6.43
N HIS A 38 3.87 11.85 -7.40
CA HIS A 38 3.79 11.18 -8.69
C HIS A 38 5.14 11.23 -9.43
N ARG A 39 5.79 12.38 -9.47
CA ARG A 39 7.12 12.55 -10.09
C ARG A 39 8.18 11.67 -9.41
N GLU A 40 8.19 11.59 -8.08
CA GLU A 40 9.13 10.74 -7.31
C GLU A 40 8.95 9.26 -7.67
N ILE A 41 7.70 8.78 -7.74
CA ILE A 41 7.37 7.41 -8.17
C ILE A 41 7.86 7.15 -9.61
N VAL A 42 7.57 8.07 -10.54
CA VAL A 42 8.00 7.93 -11.94
C VAL A 42 9.52 7.87 -12.05
N GLN A 43 10.24 8.73 -11.32
CA GLN A 43 11.71 8.73 -11.31
C GLN A 43 12.30 7.44 -10.74
N LEU A 44 11.72 6.91 -9.66
CA LEU A 44 12.12 5.61 -9.11
C LEU A 44 11.87 4.49 -10.12
N PHE A 45 10.68 4.43 -10.71
CA PHE A 45 10.31 3.36 -11.65
C PHE A 45 11.12 3.43 -12.94
N ASP A 46 11.42 4.63 -13.44
CA ASP A 46 12.30 4.84 -14.59
C ASP A 46 13.73 4.35 -14.29
N ARG A 47 14.25 4.61 -13.07
CA ARG A 47 15.55 4.07 -12.62
C ARG A 47 15.53 2.53 -12.53
N LEU A 48 14.45 1.95 -12.01
CA LEU A 48 14.26 0.50 -11.98
C LEU A 48 14.16 -0.11 -13.38
N LEU A 49 13.53 0.60 -14.33
CA LEU A 49 13.40 0.16 -15.72
C LEU A 49 14.74 0.20 -16.45
N LYS A 50 15.51 1.28 -16.27
CA LYS A 50 16.80 1.50 -16.92
C LYS A 50 17.96 0.74 -16.28
N SER A 51 17.78 0.21 -15.07
CA SER A 51 18.85 -0.52 -14.42
C SER A 51 19.17 -1.81 -15.18
N HIS A 52 20.39 -1.88 -15.70
CA HIS A 52 20.95 -3.14 -16.21
C HIS A 52 21.15 -4.14 -15.06
N SER A 53 21.28 -5.42 -15.39
CA SER A 53 21.30 -6.61 -14.52
C SER A 53 22.25 -6.61 -13.30
N ASN A 54 23.06 -5.57 -13.12
CA ASN A 54 24.13 -5.53 -12.11
C ASN A 54 23.69 -4.89 -10.77
N LYS A 55 22.57 -4.15 -10.73
CA LYS A 55 22.06 -3.55 -9.48
C LYS A 55 20.74 -4.17 -9.08
N SER A 56 20.62 -4.52 -7.80
CA SER A 56 19.34 -5.00 -7.26
C SER A 56 18.32 -3.86 -7.16
N PRO A 57 17.00 -4.12 -7.29
CA PRO A 57 15.96 -3.13 -7.05
C PRO A 57 16.08 -2.42 -5.69
N ARG A 58 16.50 -3.17 -4.66
CA ARG A 58 16.77 -2.64 -3.32
C ARG A 58 17.89 -1.62 -3.32
N SER A 59 19.01 -1.89 -4.00
CA SER A 59 20.13 -0.93 -4.11
C SER A 59 19.72 0.34 -4.83
N ILE A 60 18.86 0.24 -5.85
CA ILE A 60 18.32 1.40 -6.57
C ILE A 60 17.44 2.25 -5.66
N LEU A 61 16.60 1.62 -4.83
CA LEU A 61 15.80 2.32 -3.82
C LEU A 61 16.71 3.04 -2.82
N GLN A 62 17.77 2.39 -2.33
CA GLN A 62 18.72 3.00 -1.40
C GLN A 62 19.41 4.23 -2.02
N GLU A 63 19.88 4.14 -3.26
CA GLU A 63 20.51 5.26 -3.97
C GLU A 63 19.53 6.41 -4.26
N HIS A 64 18.26 6.10 -4.56
CA HIS A 64 17.27 7.10 -4.94
C HIS A 64 16.59 7.77 -3.75
N MET A 65 16.19 6.98 -2.75
CA MET A 65 15.35 7.41 -1.62
C MET A 65 16.12 7.50 -0.30
N ASN A 66 17.37 7.02 -0.25
CA ASN A 66 18.19 6.95 0.96
C ASN A 66 17.58 6.12 2.10
N PHE A 67 16.75 5.13 1.76
CA PHE A 67 16.30 4.11 2.69
C PHE A 67 16.01 2.78 1.98
N SER A 68 15.85 1.71 2.74
CA SER A 68 15.11 0.54 2.27
C SER A 68 14.33 -0.11 3.41
N ILE A 69 13.36 -0.94 3.03
CA ILE A 69 12.47 -1.64 3.94
C ILE A 69 12.62 -3.15 3.79
N ASN A 70 12.37 -3.88 4.87
CA ASN A 70 12.39 -5.34 4.87
C ASN A 70 11.41 -5.91 5.90
N LYS A 71 11.03 -7.18 5.72
CA LYS A 71 10.23 -7.92 6.69
C LYS A 71 11.11 -8.34 7.87
N GLY A 72 10.57 -8.22 9.07
CA GLY A 72 11.19 -8.67 10.31
C GLY A 72 10.16 -9.26 11.27
N LEU A 73 10.64 -9.84 12.37
CA LEU A 73 9.77 -10.27 13.47
C LEU A 73 9.32 -9.03 14.24
N SER A 74 8.01 -8.76 14.23
CA SER A 74 7.41 -7.64 14.96
C SER A 74 7.36 -7.91 16.45
N GLN A 75 7.34 -6.83 17.23
CA GLN A 75 7.02 -6.87 18.67
C GLN A 75 5.62 -7.46 18.93
N THR A 76 4.74 -7.40 17.93
CA THR A 76 3.39 -7.99 17.99
C THR A 76 3.35 -9.50 17.70
N HIS A 77 4.51 -10.17 17.63
CA HIS A 77 4.68 -11.60 17.33
C HIS A 77 4.12 -12.04 15.96
N SER A 78 3.91 -11.09 15.05
CA SER A 78 3.66 -11.34 13.62
C SER A 78 4.86 -10.88 12.78
N GLN A 79 4.78 -11.06 11.46
CA GLN A 79 5.66 -10.32 10.56
C GLN A 79 5.32 -8.83 10.63
N GLY A 80 6.35 -7.99 10.60
CA GLY A 80 6.26 -6.53 10.47
C GLY A 80 7.23 -6.03 9.42
N VAL A 81 7.19 -4.74 9.13
CA VAL A 81 8.07 -4.09 8.16
C VAL A 81 8.94 -3.08 8.90
N PHE A 82 10.23 -3.09 8.62
CA PHE A 82 11.22 -2.25 9.27
C PHE A 82 11.96 -1.43 8.22
N LEU A 83 12.35 -0.23 8.60
CA LEU A 83 13.32 0.55 7.84
C LEU A 83 14.71 0.00 8.14
N ASP A 84 15.23 -0.90 7.30
CA ASP A 84 16.42 -1.68 7.61
C ASP A 84 17.73 -1.06 7.08
N TYR A 85 17.63 0.02 6.30
CA TYR A 85 18.76 0.86 5.88
C TYR A 85 18.33 2.31 5.77
N GLY A 86 19.24 3.24 6.13
CA GLY A 86 19.08 4.67 5.86
C GLY A 86 18.06 5.34 6.77
N GLN A 87 17.37 6.36 6.27
CA GLN A 87 16.34 7.06 7.06
C GLN A 87 15.37 7.83 6.17
N ILE A 88 14.17 8.03 6.68
CA ILE A 88 13.19 8.98 6.14
C ILE A 88 13.36 10.30 6.90
N ASN A 89 13.66 11.37 6.17
CA ASN A 89 14.08 12.65 6.75
C ASN A 89 12.93 13.60 7.09
N LYS A 90 11.78 13.47 6.43
CA LYS A 90 10.62 14.35 6.64
C LYS A 90 9.30 13.57 6.62
N ALA A 91 8.26 14.20 7.14
CA ALA A 91 6.89 13.72 6.97
C ALA A 91 6.43 13.88 5.51
N GLY A 92 5.44 13.10 5.09
CA GLY A 92 4.87 13.10 3.74
C GLY A 92 5.72 12.42 2.66
N GLN A 93 6.83 11.73 3.02
CA GLN A 93 7.62 10.97 2.03
C GLN A 93 7.00 9.62 1.73
N LEU A 94 7.12 9.16 0.48
CA LEU A 94 6.74 7.80 0.09
C LEU A 94 7.56 6.75 0.86
N VAL A 95 6.87 5.76 1.44
CA VAL A 95 7.50 4.69 2.22
C VAL A 95 7.24 3.31 1.63
N ALA A 96 6.00 3.05 1.21
CA ALA A 96 5.61 1.75 0.65
C ALA A 96 4.38 1.91 -0.27
N ILE A 97 4.07 0.85 -1.02
CA ILE A 97 2.86 0.70 -1.83
C ILE A 97 2.09 -0.50 -1.29
N TYR A 98 0.77 -0.34 -1.17
CA TYR A 98 -0.14 -1.41 -0.77
C TYR A 98 -0.54 -2.23 -2.01
N PRO A 99 -0.02 -3.46 -2.16
CA PRO A 99 -0.32 -4.28 -3.31
C PRO A 99 -1.70 -4.92 -3.19
N GLY A 100 -2.23 -5.45 -4.28
CA GLY A 100 -3.39 -6.31 -4.21
C GLY A 100 -4.35 -6.28 -5.40
N THR A 101 -5.37 -7.12 -5.31
CA THR A 101 -6.47 -7.12 -6.27
C THR A 101 -7.46 -6.02 -5.91
N ILE A 102 -7.87 -5.22 -6.89
CA ILE A 102 -8.84 -4.14 -6.73
C ILE A 102 -10.23 -4.66 -7.09
N TYR A 103 -11.16 -4.48 -6.16
CA TYR A 103 -12.58 -4.78 -6.31
C TYR A 103 -13.40 -3.51 -6.21
N ARG A 104 -14.45 -3.40 -7.02
CA ARG A 104 -15.54 -2.46 -6.82
C ARG A 104 -16.48 -3.01 -5.77
N ARG A 105 -16.64 -2.29 -4.66
CA ARG A 105 -17.39 -2.75 -3.48
C ARG A 105 -18.80 -3.26 -3.76
N HIS A 106 -19.47 -2.68 -4.75
CA HIS A 106 -20.88 -2.94 -5.05
C HIS A 106 -21.12 -3.89 -6.22
N ILE A 107 -20.07 -4.24 -6.99
CA ILE A 107 -20.21 -4.98 -8.25
C ILE A 107 -19.41 -6.28 -8.20
N ASP A 108 -18.17 -6.21 -7.74
CA ASP A 108 -17.27 -7.35 -7.82
C ASP A 108 -17.51 -8.34 -6.65
N PRO A 109 -17.35 -9.65 -6.86
CA PRO A 109 -17.65 -10.68 -5.88
C PRO A 109 -16.59 -10.72 -4.76
N LEU A 110 -16.84 -9.97 -3.69
CA LEU A 110 -15.92 -9.87 -2.55
C LEU A 110 -16.24 -10.85 -1.40
N LEU A 111 -17.36 -11.58 -1.45
CA LEU A 111 -17.82 -12.43 -0.36
C LEU A 111 -16.74 -13.44 0.07
N LEU A 112 -16.30 -14.32 -0.83
CA LEU A 112 -15.32 -15.37 -0.50
C LEU A 112 -13.93 -14.81 -0.15
N PRO A 113 -13.36 -13.85 -0.91
CA PRO A 113 -12.06 -13.26 -0.56
C PRO A 113 -12.05 -12.53 0.79
N SER A 114 -13.20 -12.01 1.24
CA SER A 114 -13.31 -11.27 2.49
C SER A 114 -13.31 -12.13 3.76
N ILE A 115 -13.61 -13.43 3.65
CA ILE A 115 -13.73 -14.30 4.82
C ILE A 115 -12.39 -14.36 5.56
N ARG A 116 -12.42 -13.92 6.82
CA ARG A 116 -11.26 -13.83 7.73
C ARG A 116 -10.08 -13.06 7.10
N ASN A 117 -10.36 -12.09 6.23
CA ASN A 117 -9.34 -11.31 5.54
C ASN A 117 -9.06 -10.00 6.25
N ARG A 118 -7.84 -9.88 6.79
CA ARG A 118 -7.35 -8.67 7.45
C ARG A 118 -6.57 -7.75 6.51
N PHE A 119 -6.39 -8.15 5.25
CA PHE A 119 -5.65 -7.41 4.23
C PHE A 119 -6.59 -6.71 3.22
N LEU A 120 -7.85 -6.50 3.62
CA LEU A 120 -8.77 -5.69 2.84
C LEU A 120 -8.65 -4.23 3.27
N LEU A 121 -8.36 -3.37 2.30
CA LEU A 121 -8.24 -1.93 2.47
C LEU A 121 -9.29 -1.22 1.62
N ALA A 122 -10.20 -0.50 2.26
CA ALA A 122 -11.22 0.29 1.57
C ALA A 122 -10.69 1.69 1.23
N ARG A 123 -10.99 2.15 0.01
CA ARG A 123 -10.81 3.53 -0.45
C ARG A 123 -12.13 4.32 -0.35
N LYS A 124 -12.03 5.65 -0.35
CA LYS A 124 -13.13 6.62 -0.31
C LYS A 124 -14.02 6.55 -1.56
N ASP A 125 -13.47 6.13 -2.69
CA ASP A 125 -14.15 5.96 -3.99
C ASP A 125 -14.85 4.60 -4.15
N ALA A 126 -15.12 3.89 -3.03
CA ALA A 126 -15.77 2.59 -3.01
C ALA A 126 -14.99 1.46 -3.70
N LEU A 127 -13.69 1.64 -3.94
CA LEU A 127 -12.77 0.55 -4.27
C LEU A 127 -12.25 -0.15 -3.01
N ILE A 128 -11.93 -1.43 -3.15
CA ILE A 128 -11.34 -2.27 -2.09
C ILE A 128 -10.12 -2.97 -2.65
N ILE A 129 -8.98 -2.86 -1.96
CA ILE A 129 -7.73 -3.54 -2.32
C ILE A 129 -7.53 -4.74 -1.39
N ASP A 130 -7.37 -5.93 -1.98
CA ASP A 130 -7.02 -7.17 -1.27
C ASP A 130 -5.54 -7.48 -1.39
N GLY A 131 -4.78 -7.15 -0.35
CA GLY A 131 -3.34 -7.36 -0.26
C GLY A 131 -2.93 -8.72 0.28
N ARG A 132 -3.86 -9.68 0.44
CA ARG A 132 -3.49 -11.02 0.95
C ARG A 132 -2.74 -11.81 -0.12
N ASP A 133 -1.49 -12.13 0.15
CA ASP A 133 -0.55 -12.81 -0.76
C ASP A 133 -0.65 -14.35 -0.82
N ARG A 134 -1.67 -14.92 -0.16
CA ARG A 134 -1.87 -16.38 0.00
C ARG A 134 -3.32 -16.83 -0.20
N GLY A 135 -3.50 -18.13 -0.42
CA GLY A 135 -4.82 -18.76 -0.56
C GLY A 135 -5.62 -18.20 -1.73
N LEU A 136 -6.94 -18.06 -1.55
CA LEU A 136 -7.86 -17.62 -2.61
C LEU A 136 -7.49 -16.23 -3.17
N SER A 137 -7.10 -15.28 -2.31
CA SER A 137 -6.71 -13.92 -2.72
C SER A 137 -5.52 -13.94 -3.68
N ARG A 138 -4.50 -14.78 -3.41
CA ARG A 138 -3.38 -15.01 -4.31
C ARG A 138 -3.83 -15.57 -5.66
N SER A 139 -4.68 -16.60 -5.63
CA SER A 139 -5.18 -17.24 -6.86
C SER A 139 -5.97 -16.26 -7.72
N ILE A 140 -6.79 -15.39 -7.11
CA ILE A 140 -7.51 -14.34 -7.82
C ILE A 140 -6.54 -13.33 -8.41
N TYR A 141 -5.55 -12.85 -7.65
CA TYR A 141 -4.55 -11.92 -8.18
C TYR A 141 -3.84 -12.50 -9.40
N LEU A 142 -3.36 -13.75 -9.31
CA LEU A 142 -2.68 -14.43 -10.41
C LEU A 142 -3.58 -14.62 -11.62
N SER A 143 -4.86 -14.92 -11.42
CA SER A 143 -5.85 -15.00 -12.51
C SER A 143 -6.05 -13.65 -13.19
N CYS A 144 -6.17 -12.57 -12.43
CA CYS A 144 -6.31 -11.22 -12.96
C CYS A 144 -5.04 -10.78 -13.70
N HIS A 145 -3.87 -10.99 -13.11
CA HIS A 145 -2.58 -10.75 -13.77
C HIS A 145 -2.42 -11.57 -15.05
N ALA A 146 -2.95 -12.80 -15.14
CA ALA A 146 -2.87 -13.58 -16.38
C ALA A 146 -3.65 -12.93 -17.53
N ARG A 147 -4.70 -12.15 -17.23
CA ARG A 147 -5.40 -11.30 -18.21
C ARG A 147 -4.64 -10.01 -18.50
N TYR A 148 -3.92 -9.47 -17.51
CA TYR A 148 -3.19 -8.21 -17.58
C TYR A 148 -1.73 -8.37 -17.13
N PRO A 149 -0.86 -8.93 -17.99
CA PRO A 149 0.50 -9.32 -17.60
C PRO A 149 1.46 -8.14 -17.41
N SER A 150 1.00 -6.91 -17.65
CA SER A 150 1.81 -5.70 -17.54
C SER A 150 2.07 -5.24 -16.12
N TYR A 151 1.39 -5.79 -15.11
CA TYR A 151 1.51 -5.37 -13.70
C TYR A 151 2.48 -6.25 -12.89
N ASP A 152 2.96 -5.76 -11.76
CA ASP A 152 3.92 -6.50 -10.92
C ASP A 152 3.23 -7.63 -10.14
N LYS A 153 3.63 -8.88 -10.32
CA LYS A 153 3.22 -10.01 -9.46
C LYS A 153 4.29 -10.45 -8.48
N THR A 154 5.48 -9.88 -8.52
CA THR A 154 6.62 -10.36 -7.74
C THR A 154 6.46 -10.12 -6.24
N TRP A 155 5.63 -9.16 -5.84
CA TRP A 155 5.23 -8.93 -4.44
C TRP A 155 4.60 -10.16 -3.76
N LEU A 156 4.03 -11.09 -4.55
CA LEU A 156 3.50 -12.36 -4.06
C LEU A 156 4.60 -13.34 -3.61
N SER A 157 5.87 -13.07 -3.92
CA SER A 157 7.00 -13.86 -3.43
C SER A 157 7.20 -13.63 -1.94
N GLN A 158 7.41 -14.71 -1.17
CA GLN A 158 7.82 -14.60 0.22
C GLN A 158 9.23 -14.06 0.37
N ASP A 159 10.09 -14.35 -0.61
CA ASP A 159 11.42 -13.76 -0.74
C ASP A 159 11.30 -12.35 -1.34
N VAL A 160 11.58 -11.35 -0.50
CA VAL A 160 11.52 -9.92 -0.86
C VAL A 160 12.62 -9.53 -1.84
N PHE A 161 13.71 -10.29 -1.93
CA PHE A 161 14.79 -9.99 -2.88
C PHE A 161 14.39 -10.30 -4.33
N LEU A 162 13.30 -11.06 -4.52
CA LEU A 162 12.70 -11.30 -5.84
C LEU A 162 11.73 -10.19 -6.27
N HIS A 163 11.45 -9.20 -5.42
CA HIS A 163 10.51 -8.12 -5.73
C HIS A 163 11.15 -7.16 -6.74
N LYS A 164 10.47 -6.95 -7.88
CA LYS A 164 10.86 -5.94 -8.88
C LYS A 164 10.66 -4.53 -8.36
N ASN A 165 9.56 -4.31 -7.64
CA ASN A 165 9.33 -3.09 -6.91
C ASN A 165 9.63 -3.29 -5.41
N PRO A 166 10.68 -2.65 -4.86
CA PRO A 166 11.09 -2.84 -3.47
C PRO A 166 10.15 -2.17 -2.45
N LEU A 167 9.13 -1.43 -2.90
CA LEU A 167 8.17 -0.74 -2.03
C LEU A 167 6.91 -1.58 -1.72
N THR A 168 6.78 -2.81 -2.21
CA THR A 168 5.51 -3.57 -2.21
C THR A 168 5.10 -4.22 -0.88
N LEU A 169 5.77 -3.86 0.23
CA LEU A 169 5.52 -4.43 1.56
C LEU A 169 4.40 -3.74 2.35
N GLY A 170 3.64 -2.81 1.75
CA GLY A 170 2.65 -2.02 2.47
C GLY A 170 1.56 -2.83 3.20
N HIS A 171 1.23 -4.01 2.69
CA HIS A 171 0.25 -4.94 3.28
C HIS A 171 0.75 -5.67 4.54
N TYR A 172 2.06 -5.66 4.81
CA TYR A 172 2.68 -6.22 6.02
C TYR A 172 2.88 -5.18 7.14
N ILE A 173 2.57 -3.90 6.88
CA ILE A 173 2.71 -2.84 7.89
C ILE A 173 1.61 -3.01 8.95
N ASN A 174 2.02 -3.18 10.19
CA ASN A 174 1.14 -3.49 11.30
C ASN A 174 0.35 -2.27 11.79
N HIS A 175 -0.66 -2.54 12.60
CA HIS A 175 -1.28 -1.51 13.43
C HIS A 175 -0.30 -1.08 14.51
N PHE A 176 -0.24 0.21 14.81
CA PHE A 176 0.55 0.70 15.94
C PHE A 176 0.11 0.07 17.27
N PRO A 177 1.05 -0.16 18.21
CA PRO A 177 0.72 -0.70 19.54
C PRO A 177 -0.03 0.33 20.39
N SER A 178 -0.76 -0.13 21.41
CA SER A 178 -1.67 0.71 22.22
C SER A 178 -1.01 1.90 22.94
N ASP A 179 0.30 1.85 23.15
CA ASP A 179 1.13 2.84 23.83
C ASP A 179 1.96 3.71 22.87
N GLY A 180 1.85 3.47 21.55
CA GLY A 180 2.61 4.17 20.52
C GLY A 180 1.79 5.15 19.67
N LEU A 181 2.45 5.75 18.69
CA LEU A 181 1.83 6.46 17.57
C LEU A 181 2.26 5.81 16.26
N PRO A 182 1.39 5.79 15.22
CA PRO A 182 1.81 5.38 13.89
C PRO A 182 2.90 6.32 13.37
N ASN A 183 3.81 5.79 12.56
CA ASN A 183 4.83 6.55 11.86
C ASN A 183 4.58 6.60 10.34
N VAL A 184 3.59 5.86 9.84
CA VAL A 184 3.11 5.94 8.46
C VAL A 184 1.58 5.98 8.40
N THR A 185 1.02 6.53 7.32
CA THR A 185 -0.42 6.51 7.03
C THR A 185 -0.70 6.10 5.59
N TYR A 186 -1.89 5.57 5.36
CA TYR A 186 -2.40 5.28 4.02
C TYR A 186 -2.77 6.58 3.29
N HIS A 187 -2.41 6.67 2.02
CA HIS A 187 -2.79 7.76 1.11
C HIS A 187 -3.27 7.18 -0.22
N GLU A 188 -4.47 7.58 -0.64
CA GLU A 188 -5.04 7.17 -1.92
C GLU A 188 -4.24 7.78 -3.06
N PHE A 189 -3.85 6.93 -4.00
CA PHE A 189 -3.00 7.33 -5.11
C PHE A 189 -3.39 6.55 -6.35
N ASP A 190 -3.43 7.21 -7.50
CA ASP A 190 -3.74 6.58 -8.78
C ASP A 190 -2.51 6.68 -9.68
N PHE A 191 -2.01 5.53 -10.13
CA PHE A 191 -0.91 5.47 -11.10
C PHE A 191 -1.44 5.82 -12.48
N ASN A 192 -1.18 7.04 -12.93
CA ASN A 192 -1.53 7.48 -14.29
C ASN A 192 -0.25 7.81 -15.05
N PHE A 193 0.30 6.84 -15.76
CA PHE A 193 1.46 7.03 -16.62
C PHE A 193 0.99 7.42 -18.02
N ASN A 194 1.63 8.42 -18.62
CA ASN A 194 1.37 8.81 -20.01
C ASN A 194 1.79 7.70 -20.99
N ASP A 195 1.36 7.83 -22.25
CA ASP A 195 1.60 6.83 -23.31
C ASP A 195 3.08 6.46 -23.48
N ASN A 196 4.00 7.40 -23.24
CA ASN A 196 5.44 7.18 -23.35
C ASN A 196 6.07 6.48 -22.13
N ALA A 197 5.30 6.20 -21.08
CA ALA A 197 5.75 5.62 -19.82
C ALA A 197 4.94 4.36 -19.43
N TYR A 198 4.25 3.73 -20.38
CA TYR A 198 3.41 2.56 -20.12
C TYR A 198 4.19 1.37 -19.51
N ASP A 199 5.48 1.22 -19.84
CA ASP A 199 6.34 0.19 -19.26
C ASP A 199 6.48 0.29 -17.74
N LEU A 200 6.23 1.47 -17.15
CA LEU A 200 6.31 1.67 -15.70
C LEU A 200 5.21 0.91 -14.95
N TYR A 201 4.11 0.52 -15.60
CA TYR A 201 3.08 -0.32 -15.00
C TYR A 201 3.61 -1.67 -14.50
N ARG A 202 4.76 -2.14 -15.01
CA ARG A 202 5.42 -3.37 -14.54
C ARG A 202 5.92 -3.35 -13.11
N PHE A 203 5.91 -2.19 -12.49
CA PHE A 203 6.24 -1.97 -11.08
C PHE A 203 5.00 -1.67 -10.23
N VAL A 204 3.82 -1.53 -10.85
CA VAL A 204 2.56 -1.31 -10.13
C VAL A 204 2.04 -2.65 -9.62
N PRO A 205 1.89 -2.84 -8.29
CA PRO A 205 1.56 -4.13 -7.70
C PRO A 205 0.05 -4.33 -7.51
N ASN A 206 -0.75 -3.68 -8.36
CA ASN A 206 -2.20 -3.71 -8.29
C ASN A 206 -2.78 -4.20 -9.62
N VAL A 207 -3.83 -5.01 -9.54
CA VAL A 207 -4.60 -5.50 -10.69
C VAL A 207 -6.07 -5.35 -10.41
N ARG A 208 -6.87 -4.99 -11.42
CA ARG A 208 -8.33 -4.97 -11.28
C ARG A 208 -8.90 -6.38 -11.35
N TYR A 209 -9.94 -6.64 -10.56
CA TYR A 209 -10.70 -7.87 -10.66
C TYR A 209 -11.38 -7.99 -12.03
N THR A 210 -12.00 -6.91 -12.51
CA THR A 210 -12.74 -6.81 -13.78
C THR A 210 -12.47 -5.46 -14.45
N ASP A 211 -12.53 -5.42 -15.79
CA ASP A 211 -12.20 -4.26 -16.63
C ASP A 211 -13.41 -3.43 -17.10
N THR A 212 -14.62 -3.79 -16.71
CA THR A 212 -15.86 -3.40 -17.42
C THR A 212 -16.22 -1.91 -17.39
N ASP A 213 -15.44 -1.04 -16.75
CA ASP A 213 -15.72 0.41 -16.64
C ASP A 213 -14.62 1.26 -17.30
N MET A 214 -14.04 0.79 -18.40
CA MET A 214 -13.29 1.65 -19.31
C MET A 214 -14.25 2.55 -20.09
N GLY A 215 -14.84 3.55 -19.42
CA GLY A 215 -15.31 4.73 -20.15
C GLY A 215 -14.11 5.48 -20.74
N ASP A 216 -14.32 6.34 -21.73
CA ASP A 216 -13.31 7.08 -22.52
C ASP A 216 -12.27 7.91 -21.73
N ASN A 217 -12.32 7.91 -20.40
CA ASN A 217 -11.36 8.58 -19.51
C ASN A 217 -10.66 7.53 -18.62
N ASP A 218 -9.68 6.81 -19.17
CA ASP A 218 -8.78 5.97 -18.38
C ASP A 218 -8.03 6.86 -17.36
N LYS A 219 -8.37 6.69 -16.08
CA LYS A 219 -7.78 7.48 -14.97
C LYS A 219 -6.47 6.87 -14.44
N GLY A 220 -5.95 5.80 -15.07
CA GLY A 220 -4.80 5.05 -14.58
C GLY A 220 -5.20 3.93 -13.61
N MET A 221 -4.24 3.33 -12.90
CA MET A 221 -4.46 2.23 -11.95
C MET A 221 -4.65 2.75 -10.51
N PRO A 222 -5.83 2.58 -9.89
CA PRO A 222 -6.04 2.94 -8.49
C PRO A 222 -5.15 2.15 -7.54
N SER A 223 -4.63 2.79 -6.51
CA SER A 223 -3.78 2.17 -5.49
C SER A 223 -3.87 2.89 -4.14
N VAL A 224 -3.11 2.39 -3.18
CA VAL A 224 -2.83 3.10 -1.93
C VAL A 224 -1.33 3.03 -1.70
N VAL A 225 -0.74 4.18 -1.39
CA VAL A 225 0.64 4.27 -0.91
C VAL A 225 0.65 4.53 0.58
N LEU A 226 1.77 4.21 1.23
CA LEU A 226 2.03 4.63 2.59
C LEU A 226 3.06 5.76 2.59
N ILE A 227 2.75 6.79 3.35
CA ILE A 227 3.59 7.98 3.52
C ILE A 227 4.00 8.12 4.97
N SER A 228 5.15 8.74 5.22
CA SER A 228 5.63 9.00 6.57
C SER A 228 4.80 10.09 7.27
N LEU A 229 4.56 9.91 8.57
CA LEU A 229 3.94 10.93 9.44
C LEU A 229 4.97 11.79 10.17
N ARG A 230 6.23 11.34 10.19
CA ARG A 230 7.38 11.98 10.83
C ARG A 230 8.67 11.43 10.22
N PRO A 231 9.84 11.99 10.54
CA PRO A 231 11.12 11.34 10.27
C PRO A 231 11.18 9.95 10.93
N ILE A 232 11.78 8.97 10.24
CA ILE A 232 11.89 7.56 10.67
C ILE A 232 13.34 7.12 10.53
N LYS A 233 13.93 6.61 11.62
CA LYS A 233 15.32 6.17 11.69
C LYS A 233 15.48 4.70 11.29
N GLN A 234 16.69 4.32 10.91
CA GLN A 234 17.06 2.93 10.72
C GLN A 234 16.74 2.08 11.96
N GLY A 235 16.20 0.89 11.72
CA GLY A 235 15.81 -0.07 12.74
C GLY A 235 14.39 0.12 13.30
N GLU A 236 13.71 1.22 12.99
CA GLU A 236 12.32 1.41 13.41
C GLU A 236 11.35 0.50 12.64
N GLU A 237 10.40 -0.10 13.36
CA GLU A 237 9.26 -0.79 12.77
C GLU A 237 8.25 0.24 12.24
N LEU A 238 7.69 -0.03 11.06
CA LEU A 238 6.66 0.79 10.44
C LEU A 238 5.29 0.38 10.98
N PHE A 239 4.55 1.37 11.45
CA PHE A 239 3.22 1.21 12.01
C PHE A 239 2.24 2.20 11.41
N SER A 240 1.06 1.70 11.09
CA SER A 240 -0.06 2.47 10.54
C SER A 240 -1.27 2.44 11.45
N CYS A 241 -2.20 3.36 11.21
CA CYS A 241 -3.48 3.39 11.89
C CYS A 241 -4.58 2.73 11.05
N TYR A 242 -5.20 1.67 11.57
CA TYR A 242 -6.27 0.94 10.89
C TYR A 242 -7.64 1.61 11.02
N LEU A 243 -7.72 2.80 11.63
CA LEU A 243 -9.00 3.49 11.88
C LEU A 243 -9.72 3.90 10.58
N ASN A 244 -8.99 4.05 9.47
CA ASN A 244 -9.59 4.33 8.16
C ASN A 244 -10.20 3.08 7.49
N ILE A 245 -10.07 1.88 8.07
CA ILE A 245 -10.47 0.65 7.37
C ILE A 245 -12.00 0.50 7.28
N ILE A 246 -12.81 1.07 8.19
CA ILE A 246 -14.28 1.02 8.08
C ILE A 246 -14.95 2.21 8.78
N GLN A 247 -14.98 3.37 8.13
CA GLN A 247 -16.09 4.31 8.31
C GLN A 247 -16.53 4.79 6.92
N GLY A 248 -17.17 3.88 6.17
CA GLY A 248 -18.09 4.31 5.14
C GLY A 248 -19.23 5.05 5.84
N ASN A 249 -19.36 6.34 5.56
CA ASN A 249 -20.49 7.15 6.01
C ASN A 249 -21.80 6.45 5.63
N GLU A 250 -22.44 5.78 6.58
CA GLU A 250 -23.89 5.62 6.57
C GLU A 250 -24.46 7.00 6.89
N LYS A 251 -24.54 7.88 5.88
CA LYS A 251 -25.54 8.95 5.91
C LYS A 251 -26.85 8.31 5.49
N SER A 252 -27.69 8.10 6.50
CA SER A 252 -29.14 7.85 6.40
C SER A 252 -29.81 8.83 5.45
#